data_AF-B0YPJ7-F1
#
_entry.id   AF-B0YPJ7-F1
#
_cell.length_a   1.000
_cell.length_b   1.000
_cell.length_c   1.000
_cell.angle_alpha   90.00
_cell.angle_beta   90.00
_cell.angle_gamma   90.00
#
_symmetry.space_group_name_H-M   'P 1'
#
loop_
_entity.id
_entity.type
_entity.pdbx_description
1 polymer ?
#
loop_
_entity_poly.entity_id
_entity_poly.type
_entity_poly.pdbx_seq_one_letter_code
_entity_poly.pdbx_strand_id
1 'polypeptide(L)'
;MRAVNWNKKEDDFSLMFWKQNIAQFWTEEEIAVSSDKNTWVQLSKEEQIAYKRVLGGLTLLDTKQGGEGMPLVLVHLENLQAKSVLAFMGAMEEVHAKSYSHIFTTLATEEEIDDIFDWVDNHPLLEKKAGIITSYYRRLLKPEVTKKELYMAMVASVFLESYLFYSGFFYPLYLAGQGKLTASGEIINLIIRDESIHGVFVGILAQQIFAELSAEEQQEVQKETQDLLMELYEIEMAYTEEIYTSIGLVEDVNRFVRYNANKGLMNLGLEPKFEEEEINPIVLNGLRTDTKNHDFFSVKGNGYVKATNVEKLADDDFVFNF
;
A
#
# COMPACT_ATOMS: atom_id res chain seq x y z
N MET A 1 24.16 19.35 10.76
CA MET A 1 23.04 19.75 9.88
C MET A 1 23.54 19.84 8.44
N ARG A 2 22.76 19.31 7.47
CA ARG A 2 22.99 19.39 6.01
C ARG A 2 21.68 19.82 5.36
N ALA A 3 21.74 20.60 4.28
CA ALA A 3 20.56 20.92 3.45
C ALA A 3 20.44 19.90 2.31
N VAL A 4 19.21 19.52 1.95
CA VAL A 4 18.98 18.61 0.80
C VAL A 4 19.41 19.30 -0.50
N ASN A 5 20.20 18.60 -1.32
CA ASN A 5 20.64 19.10 -2.62
C ASN A 5 20.27 18.11 -3.73
N TRP A 6 19.13 18.34 -4.41
CA TRP A 6 18.66 17.49 -5.50
C TRP A 6 19.49 17.59 -6.79
N ASN A 7 20.44 18.53 -6.91
CA ASN A 7 21.37 18.61 -8.04
C ASN A 7 22.58 17.67 -7.88
N LYS A 8 22.79 17.11 -6.68
CA LYS A 8 23.84 16.13 -6.41
C LYS A 8 23.21 14.88 -5.81
N LYS A 9 23.13 13.81 -6.59
CA LYS A 9 22.58 12.51 -6.16
C LYS A 9 23.25 12.03 -4.86
N GLU A 10 22.43 11.63 -3.87
CA GLU A 10 22.89 10.92 -2.66
C GLU A 10 22.84 9.40 -2.87
N ASP A 11 22.01 8.93 -3.80
CA ASP A 11 21.91 7.56 -4.30
C ASP A 11 21.41 7.55 -5.76
N ASP A 12 21.27 6.37 -6.35
CA ASP A 12 20.88 6.22 -7.76
C ASP A 12 19.37 6.14 -8.04
N PHE A 13 18.52 6.08 -7.00
CA PHE A 13 17.10 5.72 -7.16
C PHE A 13 16.12 6.73 -6.53
N SER A 14 16.47 7.44 -5.47
CA SER A 14 15.57 8.34 -4.74
C SER A 14 14.94 9.41 -5.63
N LEU A 15 15.67 9.97 -6.61
CA LEU A 15 15.10 10.94 -7.55
C LEU A 15 14.04 10.31 -8.48
N MET A 16 14.23 9.06 -8.88
CA MET A 16 13.27 8.34 -9.70
C MET A 16 12.01 8.04 -8.89
N PHE A 17 12.17 7.50 -7.67
CA PHE A 17 11.05 7.22 -6.78
C PHE A 17 10.31 8.49 -6.35
N TRP A 18 11.02 9.58 -6.05
CA TRP A 18 10.43 10.88 -5.78
C TRP A 18 9.50 11.30 -6.93
N LYS A 19 10.00 11.25 -8.18
CA LYS A 19 9.23 11.60 -9.36
C LYS A 19 8.03 10.67 -9.58
N GLN A 20 8.19 9.39 -9.31
CA GLN A 20 7.11 8.41 -9.48
C GLN A 20 5.99 8.63 -8.46
N ASN A 21 6.34 8.78 -7.18
CA ASN A 21 5.40 9.07 -6.10
C ASN A 21 4.58 10.34 -6.39
N ILE A 22 5.24 11.47 -6.71
CA ILE A 22 4.51 12.71 -7.00
C ILE A 22 3.64 12.61 -8.27
N ALA A 23 4.07 11.84 -9.27
CA ALA A 23 3.31 11.66 -10.51
C ALA A 23 2.06 10.78 -10.31
N GLN A 24 2.03 10.02 -9.22
CA GLN A 24 0.92 9.17 -8.82
C GLN A 24 -0.06 9.89 -7.89
N PHE A 25 0.27 11.07 -7.35
CA PHE A 25 -0.60 11.81 -6.43
C PHE A 25 -2.06 11.85 -6.90
N TRP A 26 -2.96 11.51 -5.99
CA TRP A 26 -4.40 11.50 -6.16
C TRP A 26 -5.06 11.89 -4.84
N THR A 27 -6.34 12.22 -4.89
CA THR A 27 -7.17 12.45 -3.69
C THR A 27 -8.56 11.89 -3.92
N GLU A 28 -9.26 11.50 -2.86
CA GLU A 28 -10.52 10.78 -2.97
C GLU A 28 -11.63 11.57 -3.70
N GLU A 29 -11.57 12.90 -3.72
CA GLU A 29 -12.54 13.78 -4.36
C GLU A 29 -12.54 13.62 -5.90
N GLU A 30 -11.49 13.02 -6.47
CA GLU A 30 -11.38 12.73 -7.90
C GLU A 30 -12.24 11.54 -8.32
N ILE A 31 -12.73 10.73 -7.36
CA ILE A 31 -13.47 9.49 -7.61
C ILE A 31 -14.83 9.56 -6.92
N ALA A 32 -15.89 9.66 -7.72
CA ALA A 32 -17.26 9.68 -7.21
C ALA A 32 -17.73 8.24 -6.89
N VAL A 33 -17.84 7.93 -5.60
CA VAL A 33 -18.24 6.58 -5.12
C VAL A 33 -19.77 6.37 -5.10
N SER A 34 -20.56 7.42 -5.36
CA SER A 34 -22.02 7.38 -5.21
C SER A 34 -22.74 6.33 -6.07
N SER A 35 -22.17 5.98 -7.23
CA SER A 35 -22.69 4.95 -8.15
C SER A 35 -22.64 3.53 -7.56
N ASP A 36 -21.73 3.28 -6.62
CA ASP A 36 -21.52 1.97 -6.01
C ASP A 36 -22.71 1.52 -5.14
N LYS A 37 -23.53 2.47 -4.65
CA LYS A 37 -24.77 2.19 -3.90
C LYS A 37 -25.68 1.17 -4.60
N ASN A 38 -25.71 1.20 -5.94
CA ASN A 38 -26.55 0.31 -6.74
C ASN A 38 -26.14 -1.16 -6.60
N THR A 39 -24.85 -1.45 -6.46
CA THR A 39 -24.34 -2.81 -6.30
C THR A 39 -24.14 -3.17 -4.83
N TRP A 40 -23.90 -2.19 -3.96
CA TRP A 40 -23.85 -2.34 -2.51
C TRP A 40 -25.11 -2.97 -1.93
N VAL A 41 -26.29 -2.48 -2.32
CA VAL A 41 -27.59 -2.98 -1.84
C VAL A 41 -27.90 -4.41 -2.30
N GLN A 42 -27.17 -4.93 -3.30
CA GLN A 42 -27.33 -6.29 -3.81
C GLN A 42 -26.49 -7.30 -3.03
N LEU A 43 -25.53 -6.84 -2.22
CA LEU A 43 -24.71 -7.68 -1.37
C LEU A 43 -25.54 -8.21 -0.20
N SER A 44 -25.27 -9.44 0.21
CA SER A 44 -25.77 -10.00 1.46
C SER A 44 -25.20 -9.26 2.67
N LYS A 45 -25.78 -9.49 3.85
CA LYS A 45 -25.32 -8.87 5.09
C LYS A 45 -23.89 -9.30 5.42
N GLU A 46 -23.57 -10.56 5.21
CA GLU A 46 -22.26 -11.15 5.46
C GLU A 46 -21.20 -10.53 4.54
N GLU A 47 -21.54 -10.30 3.27
CA GLU A 47 -20.69 -9.59 2.31
C GLU A 47 -20.46 -8.13 2.71
N GLN A 48 -21.51 -7.41 3.11
CA GLN A 48 -21.38 -6.02 3.58
C GLN A 48 -20.54 -5.91 4.86
N ILE A 49 -20.71 -6.83 5.82
CA ILE A 49 -19.92 -6.89 7.05
C ILE A 49 -18.46 -7.16 6.74
N ALA A 50 -18.16 -8.15 5.88
CA ALA A 50 -16.79 -8.45 5.48
C ALA A 50 -16.13 -7.24 4.82
N TYR A 51 -16.82 -6.56 3.89
CA TYR A 51 -16.32 -5.35 3.23
C TYR A 51 -16.00 -4.23 4.22
N LYS A 52 -16.92 -3.97 5.15
CA LYS A 52 -16.74 -2.93 6.19
C LYS A 52 -15.54 -3.24 7.09
N ARG A 53 -15.42 -4.48 7.57
CA ARG A 53 -14.33 -4.92 8.46
C ARG A 53 -12.97 -4.85 7.79
N VAL A 54 -12.86 -5.27 6.52
CA VAL A 54 -11.57 -5.22 5.83
C VAL A 54 -11.12 -3.79 5.60
N LEU A 55 -12.00 -2.87 5.19
CA LEU A 55 -11.65 -1.45 5.04
C LEU A 55 -11.30 -0.81 6.39
N GLY A 56 -11.98 -1.17 7.48
CA GLY A 56 -11.65 -0.71 8.82
C GLY A 56 -10.24 -1.16 9.24
N GLY A 57 -9.92 -2.44 9.00
CA GLY A 57 -8.59 -2.99 9.23
C GLY A 57 -7.50 -2.32 8.39
N LEU A 58 -7.77 -2.04 7.11
CA LEU A 58 -6.86 -1.29 6.24
C LEU A 58 -6.62 0.13 6.78
N THR A 59 -7.69 0.83 7.17
CA THR A 59 -7.62 2.18 7.78
C THR A 59 -6.68 2.22 8.98
N LEU A 60 -6.74 1.21 9.85
CA LEU A 60 -5.83 1.08 11.00
C LEU A 60 -4.37 0.96 10.55
N LEU A 61 -4.08 0.11 9.56
CA LEU A 61 -2.73 -0.14 9.10
C LEU A 61 -2.11 1.11 8.45
N ASP A 62 -2.84 1.79 7.55
CA ASP A 62 -2.43 3.07 6.96
C ASP A 62 -2.20 4.13 8.06
N THR A 63 -3.07 4.21 9.07
CA THR A 63 -2.90 5.12 10.23
C THR A 63 -1.59 4.85 10.98
N LYS A 64 -1.21 3.58 11.17
CA LYS A 64 0.06 3.23 11.83
C LYS A 64 1.26 3.50 10.93
N GLN A 65 1.11 3.34 9.63
CA GLN A 65 2.19 3.56 8.69
C GLN A 65 2.52 5.04 8.50
N GLY A 66 1.51 5.89 8.30
CA GLY A 66 1.65 7.34 8.21
C GLY A 66 2.02 8.01 9.53
N GLY A 67 1.42 7.55 10.64
CA GLY A 67 1.59 8.16 11.96
C GLY A 67 2.83 7.69 12.75
N GLU A 68 3.31 6.46 12.54
CA GLU A 68 4.45 5.90 13.27
C GLU A 68 5.54 5.37 12.33
N GLY A 69 5.20 4.53 11.36
CA GLY A 69 6.17 3.83 10.49
C GLY A 69 7.08 4.78 9.72
N MET A 70 6.51 5.56 8.80
CA MET A 70 7.26 6.51 7.99
C MET A 70 8.01 7.54 8.85
N PRO A 71 7.39 8.23 9.83
CA PRO A 71 8.07 9.21 10.66
C PRO A 71 9.27 8.65 11.45
N LEU A 72 9.11 7.47 12.06
CA LEU A 72 10.15 6.88 12.91
C LEU A 72 11.28 6.25 12.08
N VAL A 73 11.01 5.74 10.88
CA VAL A 73 12.07 5.27 9.98
C VAL A 73 12.83 6.45 9.38
N LEU A 74 12.11 7.42 8.80
CA LEU A 74 12.75 8.50 8.05
C LEU A 74 13.62 9.40 8.93
N VAL A 75 13.24 9.64 10.20
CA VAL A 75 13.98 10.57 11.07
C VAL A 75 15.44 10.13 11.25
N HIS A 76 15.70 8.82 11.25
CA HIS A 76 17.02 8.20 11.40
C HIS A 76 17.83 8.07 10.12
N LEU A 77 17.28 8.47 8.97
CA LEU A 77 18.03 8.44 7.71
C LEU A 77 18.95 9.65 7.55
N GLU A 78 20.22 9.41 7.25
CA GLU A 78 21.17 10.45 6.86
C GLU A 78 20.98 10.92 5.41
N ASN A 79 20.44 10.05 4.56
CA ASN A 79 20.15 10.35 3.16
C ASN A 79 18.93 11.27 3.08
N LEU A 80 19.15 12.53 2.68
CA LEU A 80 18.12 13.57 2.68
C LEU A 80 17.16 13.47 1.49
N GLN A 81 17.60 12.84 0.40
CA GLN A 81 16.74 12.57 -0.76
C GLN A 81 15.77 11.43 -0.43
N ALA A 82 16.25 10.34 0.14
CA ALA A 82 15.40 9.24 0.59
C ALA A 82 14.43 9.67 1.70
N LYS A 83 14.91 10.48 2.66
CA LYS A 83 14.06 11.09 3.71
C LYS A 83 12.89 11.88 3.14
N SER A 84 13.08 12.56 2.01
CA SER A 84 12.02 13.31 1.35
C SER A 84 10.99 12.40 0.68
N VAL A 85 11.42 11.26 0.10
CA VAL A 85 10.52 10.25 -0.47
C VAL A 85 9.66 9.62 0.63
N LEU A 86 10.27 9.15 1.74
CA LEU A 86 9.50 8.57 2.85
C LEU A 86 8.53 9.56 3.50
N ALA A 87 8.88 10.85 3.56
CA ALA A 87 7.96 11.87 4.06
C ALA A 87 6.75 12.07 3.15
N PHE A 88 6.93 11.95 1.83
CA PHE A 88 5.81 11.99 0.88
C PHE A 88 4.95 10.73 0.97
N MET A 89 5.58 9.56 1.05
CA MET A 89 4.87 8.28 1.28
C MET A 89 4.00 8.37 2.53
N GLY A 90 4.56 8.81 3.65
CA GLY A 90 3.81 9.01 4.90
C GLY A 90 2.62 9.96 4.78
N ALA A 91 2.66 10.96 3.90
CA ALA A 91 1.50 11.79 3.62
C ALA A 91 0.45 11.08 2.76
N MET A 92 0.87 10.22 1.83
CA MET A 92 -0.03 9.39 1.03
C MET A 92 -0.73 8.31 1.86
N GLU A 93 -0.09 7.73 2.88
CA GLU A 93 -0.75 6.86 3.85
C GLU A 93 -1.99 7.53 4.49
N GLU A 94 -1.90 8.83 4.80
CA GLU A 94 -3.04 9.57 5.35
C GLU A 94 -4.12 9.84 4.30
N VAL A 95 -3.74 9.99 3.03
CA VAL A 95 -4.69 10.04 1.90
C VAL A 95 -5.40 8.70 1.75
N HIS A 96 -4.69 7.58 1.87
CA HIS A 96 -5.26 6.23 1.82
C HIS A 96 -6.27 6.05 2.96
N ALA A 97 -5.86 6.33 4.21
CA ALA A 97 -6.72 6.24 5.39
C ALA A 97 -8.01 7.07 5.25
N LYS A 98 -7.89 8.32 4.77
CA LYS A 98 -9.05 9.20 4.54
C LYS A 98 -9.95 8.67 3.41
N SER A 99 -9.38 8.09 2.35
CA SER A 99 -10.15 7.56 1.23
C SER A 99 -11.10 6.42 1.61
N TYR A 100 -10.79 5.61 2.64
CA TYR A 100 -11.74 4.62 3.15
C TYR A 100 -12.96 5.29 3.80
N SER A 101 -12.76 6.42 4.49
CA SER A 101 -13.87 7.21 5.06
C SER A 101 -14.78 7.79 3.98
N HIS A 102 -14.23 8.17 2.83
CA HIS A 102 -15.00 8.58 1.66
C HIS A 102 -15.89 7.44 1.11
N ILE A 103 -15.37 6.22 1.07
CA ILE A 103 -16.15 5.02 0.74
C ILE A 103 -17.24 4.79 1.79
N PHE A 104 -16.88 4.77 3.08
CA PHE A 104 -17.83 4.55 4.17
C PHE A 104 -18.98 5.55 4.21
N THR A 105 -18.69 6.84 4.11
CA THR A 105 -19.69 7.92 4.08
C THR A 105 -20.71 7.74 2.96
N THR A 106 -20.32 7.03 1.90
CA THR A 106 -21.21 6.73 0.78
C THR A 106 -22.03 5.46 1.01
N LEU A 107 -21.44 4.41 1.59
CA LEU A 107 -22.05 3.07 1.63
C LEU A 107 -22.74 2.73 2.97
N ALA A 108 -22.32 3.35 4.07
CA ALA A 108 -22.76 3.05 5.43
C ALA A 108 -23.43 4.27 6.10
N THR A 109 -24.24 4.02 7.12
CA THR A 109 -24.78 5.09 8.00
C THR A 109 -23.73 5.50 9.04
N GLU A 110 -23.92 6.65 9.70
CA GLU A 110 -23.04 7.10 10.79
C GLU A 110 -22.93 6.05 11.92
N GLU A 111 -24.05 5.45 12.33
CA GLU A 111 -24.07 4.38 13.34
C GLU A 111 -23.26 3.15 12.90
N GLU A 112 -23.39 2.74 11.64
CA GLU A 112 -22.59 1.63 11.11
C GLU A 112 -21.10 1.97 11.05
N ILE A 113 -20.75 3.23 10.81
CA ILE A 113 -19.34 3.68 10.78
C ILE A 113 -18.76 3.64 12.19
N ASP A 114 -19.49 4.12 13.19
CA ASP A 114 -19.08 4.04 14.59
C ASP A 114 -18.85 2.58 15.01
N ASP A 115 -19.76 1.67 14.65
CA ASP A 115 -19.62 0.23 14.92
C ASP A 115 -18.37 -0.39 14.24
N ILE A 116 -17.99 0.08 13.05
CA ILE A 116 -16.76 -0.37 12.37
C ILE A 116 -15.53 0.03 13.19
N PHE A 117 -15.45 1.29 13.60
CA PHE A 117 -14.28 1.80 14.33
C PHE A 117 -14.19 1.21 15.74
N ASP A 118 -15.33 1.00 16.43
CA ASP A 118 -15.35 0.27 17.71
C ASP A 118 -14.86 -1.18 17.53
N TRP A 119 -15.34 -1.87 16.49
CA TRP A 119 -14.84 -3.21 16.16
C TRP A 119 -13.34 -3.21 15.89
N VAL A 120 -12.82 -2.24 15.11
CA VAL A 120 -11.38 -2.12 14.79
C VAL A 120 -10.56 -1.92 16.07
N ASP A 121 -10.94 -0.97 16.91
CA ASP A 121 -10.22 -0.59 18.14
C ASP A 121 -10.21 -1.71 19.19
N ASN A 122 -11.21 -2.59 19.18
CA ASN A 122 -11.31 -3.70 20.12
C ASN A 122 -10.94 -5.06 19.50
N HIS A 123 -10.45 -5.09 18.25
CA HIS A 123 -10.17 -6.36 17.58
C HIS A 123 -8.84 -6.99 18.01
N PRO A 124 -8.83 -8.18 18.63
CA PRO A 124 -7.60 -8.77 19.17
C PRO A 124 -6.57 -9.15 18.09
N LEU A 125 -7.02 -9.56 16.90
CA LEU A 125 -6.10 -9.90 15.80
C LEU A 125 -5.51 -8.67 15.12
N LEU A 126 -6.26 -7.55 15.04
CA LEU A 126 -5.74 -6.30 14.50
C LEU A 126 -4.75 -5.67 15.48
N GLU A 127 -5.10 -5.61 16.77
CA GLU A 127 -4.20 -5.15 17.82
C GLU A 127 -2.90 -5.96 17.84
N LYS A 128 -2.98 -7.29 17.67
CA LYS A 128 -1.79 -8.13 17.63
C LYS A 128 -0.91 -7.84 16.41
N LYS A 129 -1.45 -7.86 15.17
CA LYS A 129 -0.62 -7.64 13.96
C LYS A 129 -0.07 -6.21 13.92
N ALA A 130 -0.89 -5.21 14.25
CA ALA A 130 -0.46 -3.81 14.32
C ALA A 130 0.53 -3.60 15.47
N GLY A 131 0.33 -4.25 16.62
CA GLY A 131 1.22 -4.21 17.77
C GLY A 131 2.60 -4.79 17.47
N ILE A 132 2.67 -5.91 16.75
CA ILE A 132 3.94 -6.51 16.31
C ILE A 132 4.70 -5.50 15.43
N ILE A 133 4.07 -5.00 14.36
CA ILE A 133 4.69 -4.06 13.43
C ILE A 133 5.14 -2.77 14.15
N THR A 134 4.22 -2.13 14.88
CA THR A 134 4.51 -0.87 15.59
C THR A 134 5.56 -1.05 16.69
N SER A 135 5.76 -2.25 17.24
CA SER A 135 6.85 -2.50 18.18
C SER A 135 8.22 -2.29 17.54
N TYR A 136 8.41 -2.65 16.26
CA TYR A 136 9.65 -2.39 15.52
C TYR A 136 9.85 -0.90 15.26
N TYR A 137 8.76 -0.17 14.95
CA TYR A 137 8.84 1.28 14.77
C TYR A 137 9.18 1.99 16.07
N ARG A 138 8.50 1.64 17.17
CA ARG A 138 8.70 2.26 18.49
C ARG A 138 10.07 1.96 19.10
N ARG A 139 10.75 0.87 18.70
CA ARG A 139 12.18 0.65 19.04
C ARG A 139 13.09 1.77 18.53
N LEU A 140 12.67 2.48 17.48
CA LEU A 140 13.40 3.63 16.94
C LEU A 140 13.18 4.93 17.73
N LEU A 141 12.32 4.94 18.75
CA LEU A 141 11.99 6.15 19.51
C LEU A 141 13.09 6.51 20.54
N LYS A 142 14.29 6.80 20.04
CA LYS A 142 15.49 7.17 20.79
C LYS A 142 16.46 7.96 19.90
N PRO A 143 17.43 8.70 20.45
CA PRO A 143 18.27 9.62 19.67
C PRO A 143 19.14 8.94 18.59
N GLU A 144 19.66 7.75 18.88
CA GLU A 144 20.50 6.97 17.96
C GLU A 144 20.00 5.52 17.95
N VAL A 145 19.93 4.93 16.75
CA VAL A 145 19.48 3.56 16.51
C VAL A 145 20.59 2.76 15.86
N THR A 146 20.63 1.46 16.12
CA THR A 146 21.55 0.56 15.42
C THR A 146 21.07 0.31 13.98
N LYS A 147 22.00 -0.05 13.09
CA LYS A 147 21.65 -0.47 11.72
C LYS A 147 20.71 -1.68 11.73
N LYS A 148 20.91 -2.62 12.66
CA LYS A 148 20.04 -3.78 12.87
C LYS A 148 18.60 -3.37 13.20
N GLU A 149 18.42 -2.42 14.12
CA GLU A 149 17.07 -1.92 14.47
C GLU A 149 16.39 -1.22 13.30
N LEU A 150 17.13 -0.38 12.57
CA LEU A 150 16.60 0.33 11.40
C LEU A 150 16.25 -0.66 10.27
N TYR A 151 17.09 -1.66 10.02
CA TYR A 151 16.81 -2.74 9.07
C TYR A 151 15.51 -3.49 9.44
N MET A 152 15.37 -3.92 10.69
CA MET A 152 14.17 -4.67 11.11
C MET A 152 12.90 -3.81 11.08
N ALA A 153 12.99 -2.50 11.32
CA ALA A 153 11.86 -1.60 11.11
C ALA A 153 11.48 -1.48 9.63
N MET A 154 12.45 -1.47 8.71
CA MET A 154 12.18 -1.50 7.28
C MET A 154 11.59 -2.84 6.83
N VAL A 155 12.05 -3.97 7.39
CA VAL A 155 11.42 -5.29 7.17
C VAL A 155 9.95 -5.27 7.58
N ALA A 156 9.65 -4.75 8.78
CA ALA A 156 8.28 -4.61 9.26
C ALA A 156 7.43 -3.71 8.34
N SER A 157 7.99 -2.58 7.86
CA SER A 157 7.34 -1.70 6.89
C SER A 157 6.99 -2.42 5.59
N VAL A 158 7.96 -3.13 4.98
CA VAL A 158 7.71 -3.86 3.74
C VAL A 158 6.69 -4.99 3.95
N PHE A 159 6.73 -5.68 5.09
CA PHE A 159 5.71 -6.69 5.41
C PHE A 159 4.32 -6.08 5.63
N LEU A 160 4.22 -4.86 6.16
CA LEU A 160 2.93 -4.17 6.24
C LEU A 160 2.42 -3.80 4.83
N GLU A 161 3.22 -3.07 4.06
CA GLU A 161 2.84 -2.46 2.77
C GLU A 161 2.69 -3.49 1.63
N SER A 162 3.58 -4.48 1.57
CA SER A 162 3.62 -5.47 0.48
C SER A 162 2.93 -6.79 0.82
N TYR A 163 2.41 -6.96 2.05
CA TYR A 163 1.90 -8.25 2.51
C TYR A 163 0.63 -8.15 3.38
N LEU A 164 0.67 -7.51 4.54
CA LEU A 164 -0.45 -7.52 5.50
C LEU A 164 -1.72 -6.83 4.98
N PHE A 165 -1.59 -5.79 4.16
CA PHE A 165 -2.76 -5.16 3.55
C PHE A 165 -3.53 -6.10 2.59
N TYR A 166 -2.86 -7.10 2.00
CA TYR A 166 -3.43 -7.86 0.89
C TYR A 166 -4.51 -8.86 1.31
N SER A 167 -4.60 -9.25 2.59
CA SER A 167 -5.80 -9.94 3.07
C SER A 167 -7.02 -9.04 2.95
N GLY A 168 -6.91 -7.74 3.27
CA GLY A 168 -7.98 -6.76 3.13
C GLY A 168 -8.27 -6.35 1.68
N PHE A 169 -7.22 -6.05 0.89
CA PHE A 169 -7.38 -5.65 -0.52
C PHE A 169 -8.06 -6.70 -1.38
N PHE A 170 -7.96 -7.99 -1.03
CA PHE A 170 -8.59 -9.07 -1.78
C PHE A 170 -10.06 -8.80 -2.07
N TYR A 171 -10.83 -8.36 -1.07
CA TYR A 171 -12.28 -8.35 -1.18
C TYR A 171 -12.84 -7.23 -2.07
N PRO A 172 -12.37 -5.97 -1.95
CA PRO A 172 -12.73 -4.95 -2.93
C PRO A 172 -12.31 -5.29 -4.36
N LEU A 173 -11.14 -5.90 -4.55
CA LEU A 173 -10.69 -6.34 -5.87
C LEU A 173 -11.57 -7.46 -6.43
N TYR A 174 -11.95 -8.42 -5.59
CA TYR A 174 -12.85 -9.51 -5.95
C TYR A 174 -14.21 -8.97 -6.41
N LEU A 175 -14.81 -8.03 -5.67
CA LEU A 175 -16.07 -7.41 -6.06
C LEU A 175 -15.94 -6.57 -7.35
N ALA A 176 -14.87 -5.77 -7.47
CA ALA A 176 -14.62 -4.96 -8.66
C ALA A 176 -14.45 -5.82 -9.92
N GLY A 177 -13.75 -6.96 -9.81
CA GLY A 177 -13.61 -7.94 -10.89
C GLY A 177 -14.93 -8.61 -11.32
N GLN A 178 -15.98 -8.46 -10.52
CA GLN A 178 -17.35 -8.89 -10.85
C GLN A 178 -18.25 -7.72 -11.31
N GLY A 179 -17.71 -6.51 -11.42
CA GLY A 179 -18.48 -5.30 -11.74
C GLY A 179 -19.29 -4.74 -10.57
N LYS A 180 -18.94 -5.08 -9.32
CA LYS A 180 -19.55 -4.53 -8.11
C LYS A 180 -18.59 -3.59 -7.39
N LEU A 181 -19.11 -2.53 -6.80
CA LEU A 181 -18.32 -1.52 -6.07
C LEU A 181 -17.09 -1.04 -6.86
N THR A 182 -17.27 -0.78 -8.16
CA THR A 182 -16.15 -0.53 -9.08
C THR A 182 -15.46 0.81 -8.83
N ALA A 183 -16.17 1.82 -8.33
CA ALA A 183 -15.56 3.11 -7.98
C ALA A 183 -14.70 3.00 -6.70
N SER A 184 -15.16 2.23 -5.72
CA SER A 184 -14.38 1.88 -4.53
C SER A 184 -13.18 1.01 -4.90
N GLY A 185 -13.38 0.02 -5.79
CA GLY A 185 -12.29 -0.78 -6.35
C GLY A 185 -11.26 0.08 -7.10
N GLU A 186 -11.67 1.22 -7.65
CA GLU A 186 -10.76 2.17 -8.27
C GLU A 186 -9.86 2.87 -7.25
N ILE A 187 -10.41 3.33 -6.13
CA ILE A 187 -9.64 3.86 -4.99
C ILE A 187 -8.64 2.81 -4.51
N ILE A 188 -9.07 1.56 -4.29
CA ILE A 188 -8.19 0.48 -3.84
C ILE A 188 -7.06 0.20 -4.84
N ASN A 189 -7.31 0.28 -6.15
CA ASN A 189 -6.25 0.14 -7.16
C ASN A 189 -5.22 1.28 -7.11
N LEU A 190 -5.64 2.51 -6.78
CA LEU A 190 -4.70 3.63 -6.61
C LEU A 190 -3.84 3.44 -5.37
N ILE A 191 -4.43 3.01 -4.25
CA ILE A 191 -3.70 2.64 -3.03
C ILE A 191 -2.66 1.54 -3.35
N ILE A 192 -3.08 0.43 -3.98
CA ILE A 192 -2.16 -0.67 -4.34
C ILE A 192 -1.01 -0.20 -5.24
N ARG A 193 -1.28 0.72 -6.17
CA ARG A 193 -0.25 1.27 -7.06
C ARG A 193 0.81 2.03 -6.26
N ASP A 194 0.40 2.75 -5.24
CA ASP A 194 1.29 3.51 -4.35
C ASP A 194 2.03 2.55 -3.40
N GLU A 195 1.32 1.65 -2.71
CA GLU A 195 1.89 0.60 -1.83
C GLU A 195 2.94 -0.28 -2.53
N SER A 196 2.72 -0.59 -3.80
CA SER A 196 3.66 -1.41 -4.57
C SER A 196 5.02 -0.73 -4.74
N ILE A 197 5.06 0.61 -4.86
CA ILE A 197 6.31 1.36 -4.96
C ILE A 197 6.87 1.71 -3.58
N HIS A 198 6.02 1.85 -2.57
CA HIS A 198 6.44 2.03 -1.17
C HIS A 198 7.28 0.85 -0.71
N GLY A 199 6.73 -0.37 -0.86
CA GLY A 199 7.42 -1.61 -0.49
C GLY A 199 8.73 -1.83 -1.25
N VAL A 200 8.77 -1.53 -2.55
CA VAL A 200 10.01 -1.61 -3.34
C VAL A 200 11.04 -0.60 -2.84
N PHE A 201 10.65 0.65 -2.59
CA PHE A 201 11.56 1.71 -2.17
C PHE A 201 12.18 1.41 -0.80
N VAL A 202 11.36 1.08 0.19
CA VAL A 202 11.82 0.71 1.53
C VAL A 202 12.63 -0.58 1.50
N GLY A 203 12.25 -1.54 0.65
CA GLY A 203 13.02 -2.77 0.41
C GLY A 203 14.43 -2.51 -0.13
N ILE A 204 14.60 -1.58 -1.07
CA ILE A 204 15.92 -1.17 -1.56
C ILE A 204 16.75 -0.52 -0.43
N LEU A 205 16.14 0.35 0.39
CA LEU A 205 16.81 0.94 1.56
C LEU A 205 17.25 -0.14 2.56
N ALA A 206 16.39 -1.13 2.82
CA ALA A 206 16.69 -2.24 3.71
C ALA A 206 17.89 -3.05 3.19
N GLN A 207 17.95 -3.34 1.89
CA GLN A 207 19.07 -4.06 1.28
C GLN A 207 20.40 -3.31 1.42
N GLN A 208 20.39 -1.97 1.29
CA GLN A 208 21.59 -1.16 1.52
C GLN A 208 22.08 -1.27 2.97
N ILE A 209 21.17 -1.15 3.94
CA ILE A 209 21.52 -1.28 5.36
C ILE A 209 22.03 -2.70 5.67
N PHE A 210 21.39 -3.73 5.11
CA PHE A 210 21.80 -5.13 5.28
C PHE A 210 23.24 -5.38 4.84
N ALA A 211 23.66 -4.78 3.72
CA ALA A 211 25.02 -4.91 3.20
C ALA A 211 26.08 -4.28 4.12
N GLU A 212 25.68 -3.41 5.04
CA GLU A 212 26.56 -2.76 6.00
C GLU A 212 26.61 -3.45 7.38
N LEU A 213 25.79 -4.49 7.59
CA LEU A 213 25.80 -5.30 8.80
C LEU A 213 26.99 -6.27 8.80
N SER A 214 27.45 -6.66 10.00
CA SER A 214 28.41 -7.77 10.13
C SER A 214 27.79 -9.10 9.71
N ALA A 215 28.63 -10.09 9.39
CA ALA A 215 28.13 -11.42 8.99
C ALA A 215 27.26 -12.09 10.08
N GLU A 216 27.57 -11.86 11.35
CA GLU A 216 26.79 -12.35 12.49
C GLU A 216 25.42 -11.65 12.56
N GLU A 217 25.39 -10.31 12.47
CA GLU A 217 24.14 -9.55 12.44
C GLU A 217 23.27 -9.90 11.23
N GLN A 218 23.87 -10.17 10.06
CA GLN A 218 23.15 -10.62 8.87
C GLN A 218 22.42 -11.95 9.13
N GLN A 219 23.04 -12.90 9.82
CA GLN A 219 22.39 -14.16 10.18
C GLN A 219 21.25 -13.93 11.19
N GLU A 220 21.48 -13.07 12.18
CA GLU A 220 20.47 -12.73 13.18
C GLU A 220 19.23 -12.10 12.55
N VAL A 221 19.40 -11.10 11.68
CA VAL A 221 18.27 -10.42 11.04
C VAL A 221 17.56 -11.28 10.00
N GLN A 222 18.27 -12.17 9.31
CA GLN A 222 17.62 -13.16 8.44
C GLN A 222 16.72 -14.09 9.25
N LYS A 223 17.21 -14.61 10.38
CA LYS A 223 16.40 -15.43 11.28
C LYS A 223 15.20 -14.64 11.82
N GLU A 224 15.42 -13.44 12.33
CA GLU A 224 14.35 -12.58 12.87
C GLU A 224 13.30 -12.22 11.79
N THR A 225 13.72 -12.01 10.54
CA THR A 225 12.82 -11.75 9.41
C THR A 225 11.94 -12.97 9.10
N GLN A 226 12.50 -14.18 9.11
CA GLN A 226 11.73 -15.40 8.89
C GLN A 226 10.77 -15.70 10.05
N ASP A 227 11.22 -15.47 11.29
CA ASP A 227 10.38 -15.63 12.48
C ASP A 227 9.20 -14.63 12.43
N LEU A 228 9.47 -13.36 12.10
CA LEU A 228 8.45 -12.32 11.94
C LEU A 228 7.45 -12.65 10.83
N LEU A 229 7.94 -13.11 9.66
CA LEU A 229 7.08 -13.53 8.56
C LEU A 229 6.10 -14.62 9.00
N MET A 230 6.60 -15.65 9.68
CA MET A 230 5.77 -16.80 10.07
C MET A 230 4.79 -16.44 11.20
N GLU A 231 5.20 -15.62 12.17
CA GLU A 231 4.29 -15.12 13.22
C GLU A 231 3.15 -14.30 12.62
N LEU A 232 3.46 -13.39 11.69
CA LEU A 232 2.45 -12.61 10.97
C LEU A 232 1.56 -13.50 10.10
N TYR A 233 2.14 -14.51 9.43
CA TYR A 233 1.37 -15.46 8.62
C TYR A 233 0.35 -16.25 9.44
N GLU A 234 0.73 -16.73 10.63
CA GLU A 234 -0.21 -17.43 11.52
C GLU A 234 -1.37 -16.52 11.94
N ILE A 235 -1.09 -15.23 12.21
CA ILE A 235 -2.13 -14.25 12.54
C ILE A 235 -3.00 -13.93 11.33
N GLU A 236 -2.43 -13.80 10.14
CA GLU A 236 -3.18 -13.59 8.90
C GLU A 236 -4.10 -14.76 8.59
N MET A 237 -3.66 -16.02 8.78
CA MET A 237 -4.53 -17.18 8.57
C MET A 237 -5.74 -17.17 9.52
N ALA A 238 -5.54 -16.82 10.79
CA ALA A 238 -6.64 -16.69 11.75
C ALA A 238 -7.58 -15.51 11.38
N TYR A 239 -7.02 -14.37 10.98
CA TYR A 239 -7.78 -13.21 10.56
C TYR A 239 -8.60 -13.49 9.28
N THR A 240 -8.00 -14.18 8.32
CA THR A 240 -8.67 -14.60 7.10
C THR A 240 -9.79 -15.60 7.38
N GLU A 241 -9.57 -16.58 8.26
CA GLU A 241 -10.63 -17.51 8.66
C GLU A 241 -11.83 -16.77 9.26
N GLU A 242 -11.59 -15.83 10.18
CA GLU A 242 -12.64 -15.08 10.86
C GLU A 242 -13.46 -14.19 9.90
N ILE A 243 -12.79 -13.49 8.99
CA ILE A 243 -13.45 -12.54 8.07
C ILE A 243 -14.16 -13.26 6.93
N TYR A 244 -13.55 -14.30 6.36
CA TYR A 244 -13.96 -14.83 5.06
C TYR A 244 -14.73 -16.14 5.09
N THR A 245 -14.84 -16.81 6.25
CA THR A 245 -15.59 -18.08 6.35
C THR A 245 -17.07 -17.87 6.02
N SER A 246 -17.68 -16.78 6.47
CA SER A 246 -19.11 -16.50 6.24
C SER A 246 -19.46 -16.25 4.77
N ILE A 247 -18.47 -15.93 3.94
CA ILE A 247 -18.63 -15.68 2.50
C ILE A 247 -17.86 -16.69 1.62
N GLY A 248 -17.26 -17.72 2.23
CA GLY A 248 -16.66 -18.85 1.53
C GLY A 248 -15.38 -18.53 0.74
N LEU A 249 -14.61 -17.51 1.13
CA LEU A 249 -13.43 -17.03 0.37
C LEU A 249 -12.08 -17.28 1.06
N VAL A 250 -12.05 -17.96 2.21
CA VAL A 250 -10.85 -18.18 3.04
C VAL A 250 -9.65 -18.66 2.22
N GLU A 251 -9.82 -19.72 1.43
CA GLU A 251 -8.72 -20.34 0.69
C GLU A 251 -8.22 -19.47 -0.48
N ASP A 252 -9.09 -18.73 -1.15
CA ASP A 252 -8.67 -17.78 -2.19
C ASP A 252 -7.85 -16.63 -1.59
N VAL A 253 -8.27 -16.12 -0.43
CA VAL A 253 -7.56 -15.07 0.30
C VAL A 253 -6.22 -15.60 0.80
N ASN A 254 -6.17 -16.81 1.37
CA ASN A 254 -4.94 -17.43 1.86
C ASN A 254 -3.87 -17.56 0.76
N ARG A 255 -4.26 -17.96 -0.46
CA ARG A 255 -3.35 -17.99 -1.63
C ARG A 255 -2.83 -16.60 -1.97
N PHE A 256 -3.71 -15.61 -1.99
CA PHE A 256 -3.33 -14.23 -2.28
C PHE A 256 -2.40 -13.64 -1.21
N VAL A 257 -2.62 -13.97 0.06
CA VAL A 257 -1.76 -13.61 1.20
C VAL A 257 -0.35 -14.19 1.00
N ARG A 258 -0.21 -15.49 0.69
CA ARG A 258 1.10 -16.10 0.41
C ARG A 258 1.80 -15.55 -0.82
N TYR A 259 1.05 -15.27 -1.88
CA TYR A 259 1.56 -14.63 -3.08
C TYR A 259 2.19 -13.27 -2.77
N ASN A 260 1.52 -12.43 -1.97
CA ASN A 260 2.04 -11.12 -1.60
C ASN A 260 3.14 -11.20 -0.54
N ALA A 261 3.11 -12.20 0.36
CA ALA A 261 4.24 -12.49 1.24
C ALA A 261 5.54 -12.73 0.46
N ASN A 262 5.47 -13.51 -0.62
CA ASN A 262 6.61 -13.73 -1.52
C ASN A 262 7.07 -12.42 -2.18
N LYS A 263 6.16 -11.52 -2.58
CA LYS A 263 6.54 -10.19 -3.10
C LYS A 263 7.23 -9.33 -2.05
N GLY A 264 6.75 -9.32 -0.81
CA GLY A 264 7.40 -8.64 0.30
C GLY A 264 8.83 -9.13 0.52
N LEU A 265 9.05 -10.45 0.47
CA LEU A 265 10.39 -11.05 0.53
C LEU A 265 11.26 -10.63 -0.65
N MET A 266 10.74 -10.66 -1.88
CA MET A 266 11.47 -10.21 -3.07
C MET A 266 11.86 -8.73 -2.99
N ASN A 267 10.99 -7.87 -2.46
CA ASN A 267 11.30 -6.45 -2.23
C ASN A 267 12.49 -6.28 -1.26
N LEU A 268 12.65 -7.19 -0.29
CA LEU A 268 13.79 -7.24 0.63
C LEU A 268 15.02 -7.96 0.04
N GLY A 269 14.96 -8.43 -1.21
CA GLY A 269 16.04 -9.19 -1.85
C GLY A 269 16.16 -10.63 -1.33
N LEU A 270 15.10 -11.19 -0.76
CA LEU A 270 15.05 -12.53 -0.20
C LEU A 270 14.32 -13.52 -1.14
N GLU A 271 14.62 -14.80 -0.98
CA GLU A 271 13.97 -15.86 -1.75
C GLU A 271 12.50 -16.05 -1.32
N PRO A 272 11.60 -16.45 -2.24
CA PRO A 272 10.23 -16.82 -1.92
C PRO A 272 10.16 -17.90 -0.84
N LYS A 273 9.18 -17.77 0.07
CA LYS A 273 8.95 -18.74 1.16
C LYS A 273 7.90 -19.79 0.81
N PHE A 274 6.88 -19.38 0.07
CA PHE A 274 5.73 -20.21 -0.31
C PHE A 274 5.86 -20.63 -1.77
N GLU A 275 5.30 -21.80 -2.11
CA GLU A 275 5.23 -22.27 -3.49
C GLU A 275 4.38 -21.32 -4.35
N GLU A 276 4.64 -21.30 -5.66
CA GLU A 276 3.84 -20.49 -6.59
C GLU A 276 2.42 -21.07 -6.69
N GLU A 277 1.42 -20.23 -6.42
CA GLU A 277 0.01 -20.59 -6.48
C GLU A 277 -0.73 -19.65 -7.45
N GLU A 278 -1.70 -20.19 -8.20
CA GLU A 278 -2.54 -19.35 -9.04
C GLU A 278 -3.45 -18.46 -8.18
N ILE A 279 -3.45 -17.16 -8.49
CA ILE A 279 -4.37 -16.19 -7.88
C ILE A 279 -5.73 -16.28 -8.56
N ASN A 280 -6.79 -16.08 -7.78
CA ASN A 280 -8.15 -16.02 -8.27
C ASN A 280 -8.27 -15.05 -9.48
N PRO A 281 -8.75 -15.52 -10.66
CA PRO A 281 -8.78 -14.72 -11.88
C PRO A 281 -9.73 -13.52 -11.80
N ILE A 282 -10.71 -13.53 -10.89
CA ILE A 282 -11.60 -12.41 -10.64
C ILE A 282 -10.83 -11.26 -9.96
N VAL A 283 -10.00 -11.58 -8.97
CA VAL A 283 -9.11 -10.58 -8.34
C VAL A 283 -8.12 -10.01 -9.36
N LEU A 284 -7.55 -10.87 -10.21
CA LEU A 284 -6.70 -10.41 -11.31
C LEU A 284 -7.44 -9.50 -12.29
N ASN A 285 -8.74 -9.74 -12.53
CA ASN A 285 -9.56 -8.84 -13.33
C ASN A 285 -9.75 -7.48 -12.62
N GLY A 286 -10.03 -7.48 -11.32
CA GLY A 286 -10.14 -6.27 -10.51
C GLY A 286 -8.85 -5.45 -10.42
N LEU A 287 -7.69 -6.11 -10.49
CA LEU A 287 -6.36 -5.46 -10.54
C LEU A 287 -6.02 -4.88 -11.92
N ARG A 288 -6.65 -5.37 -13.00
CA ARG A 288 -6.36 -4.89 -14.35
C ARG A 288 -6.96 -3.51 -14.55
N THR A 289 -6.10 -2.50 -14.52
CA THR A 289 -6.44 -1.11 -14.82
C THR A 289 -6.62 -0.83 -16.32
N ASP A 290 -6.37 -1.81 -17.21
CA ASP A 290 -6.40 -1.64 -18.67
C ASP A 290 -7.80 -1.33 -19.23
N THR A 291 -8.86 -1.52 -18.43
CA THR A 291 -10.23 -1.10 -18.79
C THR A 291 -10.53 0.36 -18.46
N LYS A 292 -9.66 1.06 -17.72
CA LYS A 292 -9.90 2.42 -17.21
C LYS A 292 -9.51 3.57 -18.14
N ASN A 293 -9.00 3.28 -19.32
CA ASN A 293 -8.86 4.28 -20.39
C ASN A 293 -10.24 4.72 -20.95
N HIS A 294 -11.32 4.66 -20.17
CA HIS A 294 -12.69 4.96 -20.61
C HIS A 294 -13.43 5.97 -19.72
N ASP A 295 -12.96 6.31 -18.51
CA ASP A 295 -13.53 7.41 -17.74
C ASP A 295 -12.89 8.77 -18.09
N PHE A 296 -12.91 9.09 -19.38
CA PHE A 296 -12.37 10.34 -19.93
C PHE A 296 -13.31 11.54 -19.76
N PHE A 297 -14.54 11.31 -19.28
CA PHE A 297 -15.53 12.37 -19.08
C PHE A 297 -15.51 12.95 -17.66
N SER A 298 -14.78 12.33 -16.73
CA SER A 298 -14.32 12.98 -15.50
C SER A 298 -13.22 14.00 -15.87
N VAL A 299 -13.31 15.22 -15.36
CA VAL A 299 -12.55 16.42 -15.77
C VAL A 299 -11.03 16.37 -15.52
N LYS A 300 -10.47 15.21 -15.20
CA LYS A 300 -9.03 14.93 -15.25
C LYS A 300 -8.80 13.62 -15.99
N GLY A 301 -8.57 13.71 -17.30
CA GLY A 301 -8.04 12.59 -18.07
C GLY A 301 -6.70 12.14 -17.47
N ASN A 302 -6.61 10.87 -17.09
CA ASN A 302 -5.43 10.22 -16.50
C ASN A 302 -4.27 10.02 -17.50
N GLY A 303 -4.03 11.00 -18.37
CA GLY A 303 -2.97 10.97 -19.35
C GLY A 303 -2.49 12.37 -19.67
N TYR A 304 -1.44 12.83 -19.01
CA TYR A 304 -0.56 13.80 -19.64
C TYR A 304 0.19 13.08 -20.76
N VAL A 305 -0.37 13.10 -21.98
CA VAL A 305 0.43 12.81 -23.18
C VAL A 305 1.38 13.97 -23.35
N LYS A 306 2.56 13.86 -22.75
CA LYS A 306 3.66 14.76 -23.07
C LYS A 306 4.04 14.44 -24.52
N ALA A 307 3.70 15.33 -25.44
CA ALA A 307 4.14 15.22 -26.83
C ALA A 307 5.66 15.03 -26.83
N THR A 308 6.11 13.83 -27.20
CA THR A 308 7.54 13.48 -27.28
C THR A 308 8.17 14.07 -28.53
N ASN A 309 7.37 14.35 -29.55
CA ASN A 309 7.74 15.08 -30.76
C ASN A 309 7.10 16.47 -30.75
N VAL A 310 7.66 17.40 -29.97
CA VAL A 310 7.39 18.83 -30.15
C VAL A 310 8.41 19.36 -31.15
N GLU A 311 8.03 19.48 -32.41
CA GLU A 311 8.81 20.25 -33.38
C GLU A 311 8.62 21.75 -33.09
N LYS A 312 9.72 22.50 -33.10
CA LYS A 312 9.64 23.96 -32.95
C LYS A 312 9.09 24.53 -34.26
N LEU A 313 8.12 25.44 -34.15
CA LEU A 313 7.65 26.24 -35.28
C LEU A 313 8.85 26.90 -35.98
N ALA A 314 8.95 26.69 -37.29
CA ALA A 314 9.90 27.34 -38.17
C ALA A 314 9.19 28.43 -38.97
N ASP A 315 9.95 29.41 -39.49
CA ASP A 315 9.38 30.50 -40.29
C ASP A 315 8.65 29.98 -41.55
N ASP A 316 9.08 28.82 -42.07
CA ASP A 316 8.49 28.15 -43.24
C ASP A 316 7.08 27.58 -42.97
N ASP A 317 6.66 27.47 -41.70
CA ASP A 317 5.31 27.07 -41.32
C ASP A 317 4.28 28.19 -41.53
N PHE A 318 4.73 29.43 -41.73
CA PHE A 318 3.88 30.61 -41.91
C PHE A 318 3.78 31.00 -43.38
N VAL A 319 2.92 30.28 -44.12
CA VAL A 319 2.60 30.62 -45.52
C VAL A 319 1.54 31.72 -45.56
N PHE A 320 1.98 32.95 -45.79
CA PHE A 320 1.09 34.07 -46.07
C PHE A 320 0.85 34.19 -47.58
N ASN A 321 -0.30 33.69 -48.05
CA ASN A 321 -0.79 34.02 -49.39
C ASN A 321 -1.45 35.39 -49.33
N PHE A 322 -0.75 36.42 -49.82
CA PHE A 322 -1.32 37.73 -50.11
C PHE A 322 -1.99 37.72 -51.49
#